data_AF-A0A7X9ICT9-F1
#
_entry.id   AF-A0A7X9ICT9-F1
#
_cell.length_a   1.000
_cell.length_b   1.000
_cell.length_c   1.000
_cell.angle_alpha   90.00
_cell.angle_beta   90.00
_cell.angle_gamma   90.00
#
_symmetry.space_group_name_H-M   'P 1'
#
loop_
_entity.id
_entity.type
_entity.pdbx_description
1 polymer ?
#
loop_
_entity_poly.entity_id
_entity_poly.type
_entity_poly.pdbx_seq_one_letter_code
_entity_poly.pdbx_strand_id
1 'polypeptide(L)'
;MKKVIVTAAFIIITLIAAAVPDEGMWIPVLIEKYNIKLMQEKGFKLTAEDIYSVNKACMKDAVMSFGGGCTGEFISSEGLLITNHHCGYGTIQRLSSLEKDYLTNGFWAMSRDQEIRAPGLSITILKRMEDVTDKVLKGVTEDMNAEARQKMINTNSEQIRSSAVEGTHYTARISPFYMGNQYFLMVYESFNDVRFVGAPPSAIGKFGGETDNWVWPRHTGDFSLWRVYANKENKPAAYSAENVPYKPLYHFPISLRGVKEGDFTMVFGYPGSTNQYVPSYYIDMMKNYINPKRIEIQTEKIEIMEAAMNTYPLIRLQYSAKKSGIANGWKKSIGEIQGLERMNTIAKKQEYEKRLTDWINADAARKAKYGHLLPAYEKLYSQMKDYLLVNSLTSDAFFSSGAEAVGFARNMMSLAGLYEKEPDQARISVIKTELVASAAGFFKNYNAETDKKLFVAVMKHYGEKLA
;
A
#
# COMPACT_ATOMS: atom_id res chain seq x y z
N MET A 1 -51.44 -14.44 -29.64
CA MET A 1 -50.58 -13.26 -29.91
C MET A 1 -50.10 -12.53 -28.64
N LYS A 2 -50.95 -12.28 -27.62
CA LYS A 2 -50.52 -11.62 -26.37
C LYS A 2 -49.52 -12.41 -25.51
N LYS A 3 -49.49 -13.75 -25.58
CA LYS A 3 -48.50 -14.60 -24.86
C LYS A 3 -47.11 -14.65 -25.50
N VAL A 4 -47.00 -14.38 -26.81
CA VAL A 4 -45.71 -14.41 -27.53
C VAL A 4 -44.92 -13.11 -27.31
N ILE A 5 -45.62 -11.99 -27.11
CA ILE A 5 -45.01 -10.68 -26.86
C ILE A 5 -44.39 -10.61 -25.44
N VAL A 6 -44.98 -11.29 -24.46
CA VAL A 6 -44.44 -11.34 -23.07
C VAL A 6 -43.19 -12.22 -22.99
N THR A 7 -43.09 -13.29 -23.77
CA THR A 7 -41.89 -14.14 -23.83
C THR A 7 -40.74 -13.44 -24.58
N ALA A 8 -41.04 -12.65 -25.62
CA ALA A 8 -40.04 -11.84 -26.32
C ALA A 8 -39.47 -10.71 -25.44
N ALA A 9 -40.30 -10.09 -24.59
CA ALA A 9 -39.83 -9.08 -23.64
C ALA A 9 -38.91 -9.67 -22.54
N PHE A 10 -39.12 -10.93 -22.15
CA PHE A 10 -38.29 -11.61 -21.15
C PHE A 10 -36.93 -12.08 -21.70
N ILE A 11 -36.84 -12.37 -23.00
CA ILE A 11 -35.59 -12.77 -23.68
C ILE A 11 -34.73 -11.53 -24.05
N ILE A 12 -35.33 -10.35 -24.20
CA ILE A 12 -34.58 -9.11 -24.46
C ILE A 12 -33.97 -8.53 -23.17
N ILE A 13 -34.54 -8.83 -22.00
CA ILE A 13 -33.98 -8.40 -20.70
C ILE A 13 -32.76 -9.23 -20.28
N THR A 14 -32.52 -10.41 -20.85
CA THR A 14 -31.32 -11.24 -20.58
C THR A 14 -30.11 -10.89 -21.47
N LEU A 15 -30.25 -9.89 -22.35
CA LEU A 15 -29.15 -9.29 -23.14
C LEU A 15 -28.65 -7.96 -22.55
N ILE A 16 -28.81 -7.77 -21.23
CA ILE A 16 -27.91 -6.87 -20.51
C ILE A 16 -26.54 -7.52 -20.64
N ALA A 17 -25.76 -7.08 -21.62
CA ALA A 17 -24.35 -7.39 -21.73
C ALA A 17 -23.78 -7.24 -20.32
N ALA A 18 -23.36 -8.35 -19.72
CA ALA A 18 -22.66 -8.31 -18.45
C ALA A 18 -21.56 -7.27 -18.65
N ALA A 19 -21.69 -6.13 -17.99
CA ALA A 19 -20.67 -5.12 -18.02
C ALA A 19 -19.45 -5.79 -17.41
N VAL A 20 -18.53 -6.26 -18.27
CA VAL A 20 -17.23 -6.73 -17.83
C VAL A 20 -16.62 -5.50 -17.17
N PRO A 21 -16.34 -5.54 -15.86
CA PRO A 21 -15.66 -4.43 -15.21
C PRO A 21 -14.38 -4.17 -16.01
N ASP A 22 -14.13 -2.92 -16.40
CA ASP A 22 -12.85 -2.60 -17.02
C ASP A 22 -11.78 -2.85 -15.96
N GLU A 23 -10.99 -3.89 -16.16
CA GLU A 23 -9.87 -4.21 -15.27
C GLU A 23 -8.69 -3.31 -15.64
N GLY A 24 -8.19 -2.54 -14.67
CA GLY A 24 -6.95 -1.80 -14.87
C GLY A 24 -6.66 -0.75 -13.80
N MET A 25 -5.39 -0.61 -13.48
CA MET A 25 -4.83 0.53 -12.74
C MET A 25 -4.06 1.37 -13.75
N TRP A 26 -4.63 2.51 -14.13
CA TRP A 26 -4.16 3.31 -15.26
C TRP A 26 -3.22 4.42 -14.80
N ILE A 27 -2.13 4.63 -15.56
CA ILE A 27 -1.14 5.65 -15.23
C ILE A 27 -1.70 7.04 -15.61
N PRO A 28 -1.74 8.02 -14.69
CA PRO A 28 -2.40 9.31 -14.94
C PRO A 28 -1.93 10.03 -16.21
N VAL A 29 -0.62 10.07 -16.46
CA VAL A 29 -0.03 10.74 -17.64
C VAL A 29 -0.39 10.05 -18.97
N LEU A 30 -0.95 8.84 -18.93
CA LEU A 30 -1.36 8.07 -20.11
C LEU A 30 -2.88 8.00 -20.30
N ILE A 31 -3.67 8.58 -19.39
CA ILE A 31 -5.15 8.51 -19.43
C ILE A 31 -5.70 9.11 -20.72
N GLU A 32 -5.15 10.25 -21.16
CA GLU A 32 -5.57 10.90 -22.41
C GLU A 32 -5.40 9.96 -23.61
N LYS A 33 -4.28 9.23 -23.65
CA LYS A 33 -3.94 8.35 -24.76
C LYS A 33 -4.79 7.09 -24.81
N TYR A 34 -5.08 6.47 -23.67
CA TYR A 34 -5.63 5.11 -23.65
C TYR A 34 -7.04 4.99 -23.05
N ASN A 35 -7.47 5.92 -22.19
CA ASN A 35 -8.61 5.67 -21.31
C ASN A 35 -9.73 6.71 -21.39
N ILE A 36 -9.43 7.97 -21.67
CA ILE A 36 -10.42 9.06 -21.51
C ILE A 36 -11.68 8.86 -22.35
N LYS A 37 -11.53 8.38 -23.59
CA LYS A 37 -12.67 8.09 -24.48
C LYS A 37 -13.59 7.03 -23.87
N LEU A 38 -13.02 5.93 -23.39
CA LEU A 38 -13.77 4.85 -22.74
C LEU A 38 -14.44 5.35 -21.44
N MET A 39 -13.75 6.16 -20.64
CA MET A 39 -14.33 6.76 -19.43
C MET A 39 -15.55 7.62 -19.77
N GLN A 40 -15.46 8.42 -20.83
CA GLN A 40 -16.55 9.30 -21.28
C GLN A 40 -17.74 8.51 -21.83
N GLU A 41 -17.50 7.45 -22.58
CA GLU A 41 -18.53 6.48 -23.01
C GLU A 41 -19.25 5.86 -21.81
N LYS A 42 -18.55 5.67 -20.68
CA LYS A 42 -19.09 5.13 -19.43
C LYS A 42 -19.71 6.19 -18.50
N GLY A 43 -19.77 7.45 -18.93
CA GLY A 43 -20.46 8.51 -18.19
C GLY A 43 -19.56 9.53 -17.51
N PHE A 44 -18.23 9.41 -17.60
CA PHE A 44 -17.32 10.47 -17.15
C PHE A 44 -17.54 11.74 -17.99
N LYS A 45 -17.65 12.90 -17.34
CA LYS A 45 -17.98 14.16 -18.02
C LYS A 45 -16.82 15.13 -18.17
N LEU A 46 -15.69 14.85 -17.51
CA LEU A 46 -14.53 15.72 -17.50
C LEU A 46 -13.49 15.27 -18.55
N THR A 47 -12.45 16.07 -18.68
CA THR A 47 -11.33 15.83 -19.60
C THR A 47 -10.19 15.09 -18.92
N ALA A 48 -9.24 14.58 -19.70
CA ALA A 48 -8.03 13.97 -19.14
C ALA A 48 -7.20 14.99 -18.34
N GLU A 49 -7.17 16.24 -18.78
CA GLU A 49 -6.46 17.31 -18.07
C GLU A 49 -7.08 17.66 -16.71
N ASP A 50 -8.37 17.40 -16.50
CA ASP A 50 -9.02 17.58 -15.20
C ASP A 50 -8.56 16.51 -14.21
N ILE A 51 -8.09 15.35 -14.70
CA ILE A 51 -7.49 14.29 -13.88
C ILE A 51 -6.01 14.59 -13.63
N TYR A 52 -5.26 14.87 -14.70
CA TYR A 52 -3.82 15.09 -14.67
C TYR A 52 -3.39 16.18 -15.65
N SER A 53 -2.77 17.24 -15.15
CA SER A 53 -2.11 18.27 -15.95
C SER A 53 -0.90 18.84 -15.22
N VAL A 54 0.17 19.15 -15.95
CA VAL A 54 1.32 19.89 -15.40
C VAL A 54 1.16 21.41 -15.51
N ASN A 55 0.18 21.88 -16.30
CA ASN A 55 0.00 23.28 -16.65
C ASN A 55 -1.15 23.96 -15.88
N LYS A 56 -2.07 23.19 -15.28
CA LYS A 56 -3.20 23.71 -14.49
C LYS A 56 -3.46 22.83 -13.26
N ALA A 57 -4.13 23.40 -12.27
CA ALA A 57 -4.62 22.65 -11.12
C ALA A 57 -5.65 21.61 -11.57
N CYS A 58 -5.55 20.38 -11.04
CA CYS A 58 -6.39 19.25 -11.41
C CYS A 58 -6.54 18.26 -10.24
N MET A 59 -7.28 17.16 -10.43
CA MET A 59 -7.53 16.17 -9.37
C MET A 59 -6.25 15.62 -8.73
N LYS A 60 -5.15 15.45 -9.48
CA LYS A 60 -3.87 15.00 -8.91
C LYS A 60 -3.40 15.88 -7.74
N ASP A 61 -3.71 17.17 -7.77
CA ASP A 61 -3.24 18.13 -6.76
C ASP A 61 -4.07 18.05 -5.46
N ALA A 62 -5.20 17.34 -5.49
CA ALA A 62 -5.98 17.00 -4.31
C ALA A 62 -5.74 15.59 -3.78
N VAL A 63 -4.99 14.73 -4.48
CA VAL A 63 -4.75 13.33 -4.08
C VAL A 63 -3.30 13.18 -3.60
N MET A 64 -3.11 12.51 -2.46
CA MET A 64 -1.79 12.34 -1.85
C MET A 64 -1.57 10.93 -1.29
N SER A 65 -0.30 10.55 -1.20
CA SER A 65 0.09 9.42 -0.35
C SER A 65 0.04 9.87 1.10
N PHE A 66 -0.76 9.19 1.91
CA PHE A 66 -0.89 9.42 3.35
C PHE A 66 -0.04 8.41 4.11
N GLY A 67 0.99 8.90 4.81
CA GLY A 67 1.90 8.06 5.60
C GLY A 67 2.67 7.02 4.79
N GLY A 68 2.73 7.14 3.46
CA GLY A 68 3.42 6.21 2.55
C GLY A 68 2.68 4.89 2.26
N GLY A 69 1.53 4.64 2.89
CA GLY A 69 0.80 3.36 2.77
C GLY A 69 -0.68 3.48 2.41
N CYS A 70 -1.24 4.68 2.47
CA CYS A 70 -2.62 4.96 2.15
C CYS A 70 -2.74 6.10 1.13
N THR A 71 -3.96 6.32 0.65
CA THR A 71 -4.32 7.51 -0.13
C THR A 71 -5.18 8.42 0.74
N GLY A 72 -4.92 9.72 0.70
CA GLY A 72 -5.80 10.74 1.26
C GLY A 72 -6.15 11.79 0.20
N GLU A 73 -7.17 12.59 0.47
CA GLU A 73 -7.64 13.61 -0.46
C GLU A 73 -8.06 14.91 0.22
N PHE A 74 -7.73 16.06 -0.40
CA PHE A 74 -8.14 17.37 0.11
C PHE A 74 -9.61 17.63 -0.19
N ILE A 75 -10.34 18.07 0.83
CA ILE A 75 -11.77 18.40 0.78
C ILE A 75 -12.06 19.85 1.19
N SER A 76 -11.02 20.67 1.39
CA SER A 76 -11.17 22.11 1.58
C SER A 76 -9.98 22.89 1.05
N SER A 77 -10.19 24.20 0.85
CA SER A 77 -9.15 25.17 0.48
C SER A 77 -8.16 25.49 1.60
N GLU A 78 -8.31 24.89 2.78
CA GLU A 78 -7.47 25.11 3.97
C GLU A 78 -6.85 23.79 4.46
N GLY A 79 -6.50 22.91 3.53
CA GLY A 79 -5.68 21.74 3.79
C GLY A 79 -6.37 20.65 4.60
N LEU A 80 -7.70 20.73 4.77
CA LEU A 80 -8.48 19.64 5.37
C LEU A 80 -8.45 18.45 4.40
N LEU A 81 -7.98 17.32 4.90
CA LEU A 81 -7.90 16.08 4.15
C LEU A 81 -8.74 14.99 4.82
N ILE A 82 -9.30 14.11 4.01
CA ILE A 82 -9.99 12.89 4.43
C ILE A 82 -9.19 11.66 3.97
N THR A 83 -9.19 10.64 4.82
CA THR A 83 -8.62 9.32 4.53
C THR A 83 -9.41 8.29 5.35
N ASN A 84 -9.17 6.99 5.16
CA ASN A 84 -9.82 5.97 5.99
C ASN A 84 -9.39 6.07 7.47
N HIS A 85 -10.27 5.64 8.39
CA HIS A 85 -9.97 5.50 9.81
C HIS A 85 -8.82 4.52 10.02
N HIS A 86 -8.82 3.39 9.30
CA HIS A 86 -7.75 2.40 9.41
C HIS A 86 -6.38 2.93 8.96
N CYS A 87 -6.35 3.88 8.01
CA CYS A 87 -5.13 4.57 7.58
C CYS A 87 -4.56 5.48 8.67
N GLY A 88 -5.44 6.18 9.39
CA GLY A 88 -5.08 6.99 10.56
C GLY A 88 -4.80 6.17 11.82
N TYR A 89 -5.24 4.92 11.89
CA TYR A 89 -5.37 4.12 13.12
C TYR A 89 -4.08 4.02 13.93
N GLY A 90 -2.95 3.72 13.28
CA GLY A 90 -1.66 3.65 13.96
C GLY A 90 -1.24 5.01 14.54
N THR A 91 -1.54 6.10 13.86
CA THR A 91 -1.26 7.46 14.36
C THR A 91 -2.23 7.84 15.48
N ILE A 92 -3.53 7.57 15.35
CA ILE A 92 -4.53 7.80 16.39
C ILE A 92 -4.15 7.03 17.65
N GLN A 93 -3.77 5.75 17.52
CA GLN A 93 -3.27 4.93 18.62
C GLN A 93 -2.05 5.56 19.31
N ARG A 94 -1.08 6.08 18.55
CA ARG A 94 0.10 6.75 19.13
C ARG A 94 -0.26 8.05 19.84
N LEU A 95 -1.32 8.73 19.45
CA LEU A 95 -1.80 9.95 20.10
C LEU A 95 -2.64 9.64 21.35
N SER A 96 -3.22 8.44 21.44
CA SER A 96 -4.02 8.02 22.59
C SER A 96 -3.19 7.75 23.84
N SER A 97 -3.86 7.89 24.99
CA SER A 97 -3.42 7.46 26.32
C SER A 97 -4.60 6.83 27.08
N LEU A 98 -4.40 6.41 28.33
CA LEU A 98 -5.50 5.94 29.17
C LEU A 98 -6.50 7.06 29.47
N GLU A 99 -6.01 8.29 29.62
CA GLU A 99 -6.83 9.48 29.89
C GLU A 99 -7.51 10.00 28.62
N LYS A 100 -6.83 9.87 27.47
CA LYS A 100 -7.30 10.36 26.16
C LYS A 100 -7.36 9.22 25.16
N ASP A 101 -8.36 8.37 25.30
CA ASP A 101 -8.55 7.21 24.43
C ASP A 101 -9.34 7.57 23.17
N TYR A 102 -8.64 8.11 22.17
CA TYR A 102 -9.25 8.52 20.89
C TYR A 102 -9.72 7.33 20.04
N LEU A 103 -9.20 6.11 20.29
CA LEU A 103 -9.68 4.93 19.57
C LEU A 103 -11.09 4.56 20.01
N THR A 104 -11.35 4.56 21.32
CA THR A 104 -12.67 4.22 21.86
C THR A 104 -13.67 5.34 21.66
N ASN A 105 -13.27 6.57 21.98
CA ASN A 105 -14.21 7.69 22.08
C ASN A 105 -14.32 8.52 20.80
N GLY A 106 -13.42 8.31 19.84
CA GLY A 106 -13.23 9.25 18.74
C GLY A 106 -12.60 10.55 19.21
N PHE A 107 -12.49 11.51 18.30
CA PHE A 107 -11.95 12.84 18.56
C PHE A 107 -12.48 13.83 17.53
N TRP A 108 -12.72 15.08 17.94
CA TRP A 108 -13.08 16.18 17.05
C TRP A 108 -12.50 17.49 17.60
N ALA A 109 -11.55 18.07 16.90
CA ALA A 109 -11.05 19.41 17.18
C ALA A 109 -12.14 20.43 16.83
N MET A 110 -12.64 21.16 17.83
CA MET A 110 -13.69 22.17 17.63
C MET A 110 -13.14 23.49 17.08
N SER A 111 -11.81 23.63 17.08
CA SER A 111 -11.08 24.79 16.59
C SER A 111 -9.66 24.39 16.16
N ARG A 112 -8.97 25.23 15.37
CA ARG A 112 -7.64 24.90 14.80
C ARG A 112 -6.56 24.70 15.87
N ASP A 113 -6.66 25.40 16.99
CA ASP A 113 -5.77 25.27 18.15
C ASP A 113 -5.96 23.94 18.91
N GLN A 114 -7.10 23.27 18.72
CA GLN A 114 -7.34 21.94 19.29
C GLN A 114 -6.81 20.80 18.41
N GLU A 115 -6.39 21.08 17.17
CA GLU A 115 -5.87 20.06 16.27
C GLU A 115 -4.54 19.49 16.81
N ILE A 116 -4.46 18.15 16.90
CA ILE A 116 -3.35 17.50 17.59
C ILE A 116 -2.23 17.20 16.60
N ARG A 117 -1.02 17.70 16.86
CA ARG A 117 0.16 17.35 16.06
C ARG A 117 0.34 15.83 15.99
N ALA A 118 0.65 15.30 14.80
CA ALA A 118 0.95 13.89 14.59
C ALA A 118 2.43 13.65 14.22
N PRO A 119 3.35 13.53 15.19
CA PRO A 119 4.76 13.28 14.92
C PRO A 119 4.99 12.03 14.06
N GLY A 120 5.85 12.16 13.05
CA GLY A 120 6.21 11.09 12.13
C GLY A 120 5.18 10.81 11.03
N LEU A 121 4.04 11.50 11.01
CA LEU A 121 3.11 11.45 9.89
C LEU A 121 3.52 12.49 8.84
N SER A 122 3.58 12.06 7.59
CA SER A 122 3.75 12.93 6.43
C SER A 122 2.71 12.63 5.38
N ILE A 123 2.47 13.61 4.50
CA ILE A 123 1.75 13.41 3.25
C ILE A 123 2.65 13.79 2.08
N THR A 124 2.45 13.14 0.94
CA THR A 124 3.26 13.36 -0.26
C THR A 124 2.36 13.53 -1.48
N ILE A 125 2.47 14.67 -2.15
CA ILE A 125 1.66 15.08 -3.30
C ILE A 125 2.47 14.92 -4.59
N LEU A 126 1.88 14.31 -5.62
CA LEU A 126 2.50 14.20 -6.94
C LEU A 126 2.46 15.56 -7.65
N LYS A 127 3.64 16.14 -7.95
CA LYS A 127 3.74 17.39 -8.70
C LYS A 127 3.73 17.16 -10.20
N ARG A 128 4.58 16.25 -10.69
CA ARG A 128 4.63 15.85 -12.10
C ARG A 128 5.16 14.43 -12.28
N MET A 129 4.91 13.88 -13.46
CA MET A 129 5.27 12.54 -13.90
C MET A 129 5.72 12.62 -15.36
N GLU A 130 6.78 11.90 -15.72
CA GLU A 130 7.39 11.94 -17.05
C GLU A 130 7.87 10.53 -17.43
N ASP A 131 7.61 10.10 -18.67
CA ASP A 131 8.24 8.90 -19.22
C ASP A 131 9.71 9.22 -19.52
N VAL A 132 10.62 8.51 -18.85
CA VAL A 132 12.07 8.67 -18.97
C VAL A 132 12.74 7.39 -19.42
N THR A 133 11.98 6.47 -20.04
CA THR A 133 12.43 5.14 -20.43
C THR A 133 13.71 5.20 -21.26
N ASP A 134 13.75 6.01 -22.32
CA ASP A 134 14.91 6.15 -23.21
C ASP A 134 16.14 6.71 -22.48
N LYS A 135 15.93 7.62 -21.53
CA LYS A 135 17.00 8.22 -20.72
C LYS A 135 17.58 7.19 -19.75
N VAL A 136 16.73 6.40 -19.11
CA VAL A 136 17.13 5.36 -18.16
C VAL A 136 17.84 4.19 -18.87
N LEU A 137 17.34 3.78 -20.04
CA LEU A 137 17.90 2.68 -20.82
C LEU A 137 19.06 3.10 -21.75
N LYS A 138 19.53 4.35 -21.67
CA LYS A 138 20.67 4.80 -22.45
C LYS A 138 21.91 3.98 -22.15
N GLY A 139 22.46 3.32 -23.17
CA GLY A 139 23.64 2.46 -23.08
C GLY A 139 23.36 1.05 -22.57
N VAL A 140 22.12 0.74 -22.18
CA VAL A 140 21.72 -0.55 -21.64
C VAL A 140 21.39 -1.51 -22.80
N THR A 141 22.14 -2.61 -22.94
CA THR A 141 21.95 -3.59 -24.03
C THR A 141 21.41 -4.93 -23.54
N GLU A 142 20.90 -5.77 -24.46
CA GLU A 142 20.37 -7.11 -24.13
C GLU A 142 21.48 -8.07 -23.66
N ASP A 143 22.72 -7.90 -24.12
CA ASP A 143 23.87 -8.78 -23.80
C ASP A 143 24.53 -8.50 -22.45
N MET A 144 24.11 -7.44 -21.75
CA MET A 144 24.63 -7.14 -20.41
C MET A 144 24.19 -8.17 -19.39
N ASN A 145 25.11 -8.60 -18.53
CA ASN A 145 24.72 -9.36 -17.35
C ASN A 145 23.84 -8.50 -16.41
N ALA A 146 23.06 -9.17 -15.56
CA ALA A 146 22.05 -8.53 -14.72
C ALA A 146 22.63 -7.44 -13.79
N GLU A 147 23.81 -7.67 -13.22
CA GLU A 147 24.45 -6.72 -12.31
C GLU A 147 24.91 -5.44 -13.04
N ALA A 148 25.63 -5.61 -14.16
CA ALA A 148 26.09 -4.49 -14.98
C ALA A 148 24.91 -3.67 -15.53
N ARG A 149 23.86 -4.36 -15.98
CA ARG A 149 22.60 -3.75 -16.44
C ARG A 149 21.97 -2.92 -15.33
N GLN A 150 21.77 -3.49 -14.15
CA GLN A 150 21.15 -2.79 -13.03
C GLN A 150 22.00 -1.62 -12.54
N LYS A 151 23.33 -1.77 -12.52
CA LYS A 151 24.26 -0.69 -12.18
C LYS A 151 24.10 0.50 -13.13
N MET A 152 24.06 0.25 -14.44
CA MET A 152 23.87 1.31 -15.44
C MET A 152 22.50 2.00 -15.31
N ILE A 153 21.43 1.21 -15.14
CA ILE A 153 20.08 1.74 -14.87
C ILE A 153 20.09 2.64 -13.63
N ASN A 154 20.74 2.21 -12.55
CA ASN A 154 20.84 2.99 -11.31
C ASN A 154 21.60 4.29 -11.52
N THR A 155 22.74 4.27 -12.22
CA THR A 155 23.54 5.46 -12.54
C THR A 155 22.73 6.47 -13.36
N ASN A 156 22.10 6.02 -14.45
CA ASN A 156 21.27 6.88 -15.29
C ASN A 156 20.09 7.46 -14.48
N SER A 157 19.44 6.62 -13.68
CA SER A 157 18.31 7.03 -12.85
C SER A 157 18.68 8.07 -11.80
N GLU A 158 19.84 7.95 -11.16
CA GLU A 158 20.30 8.90 -10.15
C GLU A 158 20.57 10.27 -10.76
N GLN A 159 21.20 10.30 -11.93
CA GLN A 159 21.46 11.55 -12.65
C GLN A 159 20.15 12.26 -13.04
N ILE A 160 19.18 11.52 -13.60
CA ILE A 160 17.87 12.07 -13.97
C ILE A 160 17.12 12.60 -12.74
N ARG A 161 17.11 11.85 -11.63
CA ARG A 161 16.42 12.26 -10.40
C ARG A 161 17.06 13.51 -9.80
N SER A 162 18.38 13.56 -9.71
CA SER A 162 19.12 14.71 -9.17
C SER A 162 18.84 15.98 -9.98
N SER A 163 18.95 15.93 -11.31
CA SER A 163 18.66 17.09 -12.16
C SER A 163 17.19 17.51 -12.11
N ALA A 164 16.26 16.58 -11.88
CA ALA A 164 14.83 16.90 -11.86
C ALA A 164 14.38 17.77 -10.68
N VAL A 165 15.17 17.84 -9.60
CA VAL A 165 14.83 18.56 -8.36
C VAL A 165 15.92 19.54 -7.90
N GLU A 166 16.95 19.73 -8.70
CA GLU A 166 18.05 20.64 -8.42
C GLU A 166 17.53 22.07 -8.09
N GLY A 167 18.00 22.64 -6.99
CA GLY A 167 17.58 23.96 -6.53
C GLY A 167 16.15 24.04 -5.96
N THR A 168 15.47 22.90 -5.77
CA THR A 168 14.11 22.84 -5.23
C THR A 168 14.05 22.03 -3.93
N HIS A 169 12.94 22.14 -3.19
CA HIS A 169 12.64 21.29 -2.03
C HIS A 169 11.91 19.97 -2.39
N TYR A 170 11.71 19.71 -3.68
CA TYR A 170 11.03 18.52 -4.15
C TYR A 170 11.90 17.28 -4.02
N THR A 171 11.25 16.12 -4.06
CA THR A 171 11.92 14.82 -4.16
C THR A 171 11.54 14.15 -5.46
N ALA A 172 12.46 13.38 -6.04
CA ALA A 172 12.22 12.62 -7.26
C ALA A 172 12.42 11.13 -7.02
N ARG A 173 11.55 10.33 -7.65
CA ARG A 173 11.66 8.88 -7.74
C ARG A 173 11.55 8.46 -9.19
N ILE A 174 12.38 7.51 -9.61
CA ILE A 174 12.15 6.76 -10.84
C ILE A 174 11.63 5.38 -10.44
N SER A 175 10.49 4.98 -11.00
CA SER A 175 9.95 3.64 -10.82
C SER A 175 9.90 2.88 -12.14
N PRO A 176 10.28 1.59 -12.13
CA PRO A 176 10.01 0.71 -13.25
C PRO A 176 8.52 0.36 -13.32
N PHE A 177 8.00 0.33 -14.53
CA PHE A 177 6.67 -0.17 -14.87
C PHE A 177 6.82 -1.33 -15.86
N TYR A 178 5.81 -2.20 -15.94
CA TYR A 178 5.81 -3.37 -16.83
C TYR A 178 7.08 -4.23 -16.69
N MET A 179 7.45 -4.57 -15.45
CA MET A 179 8.66 -5.35 -15.14
C MET A 179 9.98 -4.72 -15.65
N GLY A 180 10.03 -3.38 -15.71
CA GLY A 180 11.22 -2.64 -16.14
C GLY A 180 11.31 -2.39 -17.65
N ASN A 181 10.21 -2.59 -18.38
CA ASN A 181 10.10 -2.21 -19.79
C ASN A 181 9.84 -0.69 -19.98
N GLN A 182 9.32 -0.02 -18.95
CA GLN A 182 9.16 1.43 -18.93
C GLN A 182 9.62 2.02 -17.60
N TYR A 183 10.06 3.27 -17.62
CA TYR A 183 10.51 3.99 -16.43
C TYR A 183 9.87 5.37 -16.40
N PHE A 184 9.23 5.69 -15.27
CA PHE A 184 8.64 7.00 -15.05
C PHE A 184 9.36 7.73 -13.94
N LEU A 185 9.74 8.97 -14.20
CA LEU A 185 10.14 9.94 -13.20
C LEU A 185 8.87 10.51 -12.56
N MET A 186 8.80 10.51 -11.24
CA MET A 186 7.75 11.16 -10.46
C MET A 186 8.41 12.15 -9.50
N VAL A 187 7.96 13.40 -9.55
CA VAL A 187 8.41 14.48 -8.67
C VAL A 187 7.33 14.77 -7.64
N TYR A 188 7.73 14.86 -6.38
CA TYR A 188 6.85 14.91 -5.23
C TYR A 188 7.18 16.08 -4.31
N GLU A 189 6.15 16.55 -3.62
CA GLU A 189 6.24 17.50 -2.52
C GLU A 189 5.69 16.87 -1.24
N SER A 190 6.49 16.86 -0.17
CA SER A 190 6.12 16.21 1.09
C SER A 190 5.95 17.22 2.21
N PHE A 191 4.87 17.09 2.98
CA PHE A 191 4.57 17.94 4.14
C PHE A 191 4.63 17.10 5.42
N ASN A 192 5.27 17.65 6.47
CA ASN A 192 5.56 16.96 7.72
C ASN A 192 4.84 17.55 8.94
N ASP A 193 4.12 18.66 8.78
CA ASP A 193 3.19 19.18 9.80
C ASP A 193 1.77 18.77 9.42
N VAL A 194 1.40 17.55 9.82
CA VAL A 194 0.05 17.02 9.67
C VAL A 194 -0.58 16.91 11.05
N ARG A 195 -1.79 17.43 11.21
CA ARG A 195 -2.49 17.48 12.50
C ARG A 195 -3.79 16.69 12.42
N PHE A 196 -4.08 15.98 13.48
CA PHE A 196 -5.30 15.20 13.65
C PHE A 196 -6.47 16.15 13.94
N VAL A 197 -7.48 16.11 13.07
CA VAL A 197 -8.66 16.97 13.17
C VAL A 197 -9.81 16.21 13.78
N GLY A 198 -10.03 14.96 13.34
CA GLY A 198 -11.07 14.15 13.96
C GLY A 198 -11.20 12.75 13.39
N ALA A 199 -11.80 11.88 14.19
CA ALA A 199 -12.18 10.53 13.78
C ALA A 199 -13.41 10.10 14.58
N PRO A 200 -14.31 9.31 13.96
CA PRO A 200 -15.36 8.65 14.71
C PRO A 200 -14.75 7.64 15.70
N PRO A 201 -15.50 7.22 16.75
CA PRO A 201 -15.09 6.11 17.61
C PRO A 201 -14.86 4.84 16.78
N SER A 202 -13.98 3.94 17.24
CA SER A 202 -13.68 2.68 16.53
C SER A 202 -14.92 1.79 16.36
N ALA A 203 -15.94 1.95 17.22
CA ALA A 203 -17.23 1.30 17.03
C ALA A 203 -17.94 1.70 15.73
N ILE A 204 -17.61 2.85 15.13
CA ILE A 204 -18.09 3.31 13.82
C ILE A 204 -16.99 3.14 12.77
N GLY A 205 -15.78 3.66 13.05
CA GLY A 205 -14.64 3.66 12.14
C GLY A 205 -14.11 2.26 11.79
N LYS A 206 -14.41 1.28 12.64
CA LYS A 206 -14.09 -0.14 12.46
C LYS A 206 -15.27 -1.04 12.87
N PHE A 207 -16.50 -0.58 12.64
CA PHE A 207 -17.71 -1.38 12.88
C PHE A 207 -17.61 -2.75 12.19
N GLY A 208 -17.96 -3.82 12.92
CA GLY A 208 -17.83 -5.21 12.47
C GLY A 208 -16.43 -5.82 12.64
N GLY A 209 -15.41 -5.01 12.95
CA GLY A 209 -14.07 -5.50 13.26
C GLY A 209 -13.48 -6.42 12.17
N GLU A 210 -12.85 -7.51 12.59
CA GLU A 210 -12.29 -8.51 11.65
C GLU A 210 -13.36 -9.43 11.07
N THR A 211 -14.54 -9.53 11.68
CA THR A 211 -15.67 -10.32 11.17
C THR A 211 -16.09 -9.80 9.80
N ASP A 212 -16.34 -8.50 9.72
CA ASP A 212 -16.81 -7.84 8.50
C ASP A 212 -15.68 -7.46 7.55
N ASN A 213 -14.42 -7.55 7.96
CA ASN A 213 -13.28 -7.24 7.09
C ASN A 213 -13.30 -8.13 5.83
N TRP A 214 -13.08 -7.52 4.66
CA TRP A 214 -13.24 -8.12 3.32
C TRP A 214 -14.65 -8.65 2.96
N VAL A 215 -15.70 -8.27 3.69
CA VAL A 215 -17.10 -8.71 3.45
C VAL A 215 -17.99 -7.57 2.94
N TRP A 216 -18.98 -7.94 2.10
CA TRP A 216 -20.17 -7.18 1.75
C TRP A 216 -21.42 -8.02 2.08
N PRO A 217 -22.54 -7.47 2.63
CA PRO A 217 -22.81 -6.07 2.96
C PRO A 217 -21.86 -5.46 3.99
N ARG A 218 -21.67 -4.14 3.96
CA ARG A 218 -20.78 -3.41 4.88
C ARG A 218 -21.43 -2.13 5.41
N HIS A 219 -21.23 -1.86 6.70
CA HIS A 219 -21.83 -0.72 7.41
C HIS A 219 -20.79 0.10 8.20
N THR A 220 -19.52 0.07 7.80
CA THR A 220 -18.41 0.75 8.49
C THR A 220 -18.26 2.19 8.03
N GLY A 221 -18.26 3.14 8.97
CA GLY A 221 -17.94 4.55 8.72
C GLY A 221 -16.43 4.79 8.74
N ASP A 222 -15.70 4.15 7.83
CA ASP A 222 -14.23 4.11 7.81
C ASP A 222 -13.60 5.41 7.28
N PHE A 223 -13.58 6.46 8.10
CA PHE A 223 -12.95 7.73 7.76
C PHE A 223 -12.25 8.40 8.95
N SER A 224 -11.28 9.27 8.66
CA SER A 224 -10.65 10.19 9.60
C SER A 224 -10.25 11.47 8.88
N LEU A 225 -10.20 12.58 9.62
CA LEU A 225 -9.88 13.91 9.14
C LEU A 225 -8.55 14.39 9.72
N TRP A 226 -7.76 15.00 8.84
CA TRP A 226 -6.48 15.59 9.17
C TRP A 226 -6.34 16.94 8.49
N ARG A 227 -5.39 17.75 8.93
CA ARG A 227 -5.06 19.01 8.26
C ARG A 227 -3.57 19.11 8.02
N VAL A 228 -3.21 19.52 6.80
CA VAL A 228 -1.83 19.84 6.44
C VAL A 228 -1.55 21.30 6.77
N TYR A 229 -0.41 21.53 7.39
CA TYR A 229 0.13 22.86 7.68
C TYR A 229 1.41 23.11 6.90
N ALA A 230 1.62 24.38 6.56
CA ALA A 230 2.75 24.87 5.79
C ALA A 230 3.31 26.15 6.41
N ASN A 231 4.48 26.59 5.95
CA ASN A 231 4.97 27.92 6.30
C ASN A 231 4.11 29.02 5.63
N LYS A 232 4.43 30.29 5.91
CA LYS A 232 3.69 31.45 5.39
C LYS A 232 3.72 31.55 3.86
N GLU A 233 4.71 30.94 3.22
CA GLU A 233 4.87 30.85 1.76
C GLU A 233 4.15 29.63 1.16
N ASN A 234 3.34 28.91 1.95
CA ASN A 234 2.62 27.70 1.56
C ASN A 234 3.53 26.52 1.15
N LYS A 235 4.77 26.50 1.66
CA LYS A 235 5.77 25.44 1.43
C LYS A 235 5.85 24.47 2.62
N PRO A 236 6.34 23.24 2.41
CA PRO A 236 6.61 22.31 3.49
C PRO A 236 7.51 22.89 4.57
N ALA A 237 7.15 22.64 5.82
CA ALA A 237 7.95 22.98 6.98
C ALA A 237 7.86 21.87 8.02
N ALA A 238 8.84 21.83 8.92
CA ALA A 238 8.67 21.13 10.19
C ALA A 238 7.55 21.81 10.99
N TYR A 239 7.04 21.10 12.00
CA TYR A 239 6.05 21.68 12.91
C TYR A 239 6.52 23.00 13.51
N SER A 240 5.66 24.00 13.44
CA SER A 240 5.75 25.27 14.16
C SER A 240 4.35 25.70 14.57
N ALA A 241 4.23 26.35 15.73
CA ALA A 241 2.97 26.98 16.14
C ALA A 241 2.56 28.10 15.18
N GLU A 242 3.51 28.68 14.43
CA GLU A 242 3.27 29.75 13.45
C GLU A 242 2.88 29.22 12.06
N ASN A 243 2.97 27.91 11.82
CA ASN A 243 2.54 27.34 10.55
C ASN A 243 1.04 27.61 10.34
N VAL A 244 0.67 27.81 9.09
CA VAL A 244 -0.70 28.10 8.67
C VAL A 244 -1.29 26.92 7.89
N PRO A 245 -2.62 26.76 7.84
CA PRO A 245 -3.25 25.75 6.99
C PRO A 245 -2.75 25.82 5.54
N TYR A 246 -2.32 24.67 5.01
CA TYR A 246 -1.90 24.55 3.63
C TYR A 246 -3.05 24.89 2.68
N LYS A 247 -2.77 25.68 1.65
CA LYS A 247 -3.72 26.00 0.59
C LYS A 247 -3.44 25.10 -0.61
N PRO A 248 -4.21 24.02 -0.82
CA PRO A 248 -3.98 23.13 -1.95
C PRO A 248 -4.39 23.82 -3.26
N LEU A 249 -3.76 23.42 -4.36
CA LEU A 249 -4.11 23.93 -5.70
C LEU A 249 -5.51 23.46 -6.13
N TYR A 250 -5.94 22.30 -5.64
CA TYR A 250 -7.25 21.71 -5.90
C TYR A 250 -7.78 21.03 -4.63
N HIS A 251 -9.10 20.97 -4.47
CA HIS A 251 -9.77 20.17 -3.45
C HIS A 251 -11.09 19.65 -4.01
N PHE A 252 -11.53 18.49 -3.56
CA PHE A 252 -12.76 17.88 -4.04
C PHE A 252 -14.00 18.52 -3.40
N PRO A 253 -15.01 18.92 -4.20
CA PRO A 253 -16.33 19.21 -3.65
C PRO A 253 -17.01 17.90 -3.20
N ILE A 254 -17.76 17.96 -2.10
CA ILE A 254 -18.52 16.81 -1.59
C ILE A 254 -19.94 16.85 -2.18
N SER A 255 -20.30 15.79 -2.92
CA SER A 255 -21.66 15.64 -3.46
C SER A 255 -22.64 15.21 -2.37
N LEU A 256 -23.76 15.93 -2.24
CA LEU A 256 -24.88 15.57 -1.35
C LEU A 256 -26.01 14.82 -2.08
N ARG A 257 -25.83 14.49 -3.36
CA ARG A 257 -26.88 13.86 -4.19
C ARG A 257 -27.04 12.35 -3.96
N GLY A 258 -26.14 11.73 -3.19
CA GLY A 258 -26.03 10.28 -3.08
C GLY A 258 -25.43 9.64 -4.34
N VAL A 259 -25.46 8.30 -4.38
CA VAL A 259 -25.00 7.48 -5.50
C VAL A 259 -26.05 6.43 -5.83
N LYS A 260 -26.16 6.04 -7.10
CA LYS A 260 -27.08 5.00 -7.59
C LYS A 260 -26.32 3.94 -8.38
N GLU A 261 -26.93 2.77 -8.49
CA GLU A 261 -26.42 1.73 -9.38
C GLU A 261 -26.31 2.26 -10.81
N GLY A 262 -25.16 2.01 -11.45
CA GLY A 262 -24.85 2.49 -12.80
C GLY A 262 -24.19 3.88 -12.86
N ASP A 263 -24.09 4.61 -11.74
CA ASP A 263 -23.32 5.87 -11.73
C ASP A 263 -21.83 5.61 -11.99
N PHE A 264 -21.22 6.46 -12.83
CA PHE A 264 -19.78 6.40 -13.08
C PHE A 264 -19.00 6.67 -11.79
N THR A 265 -17.99 5.84 -11.52
CA THR A 265 -17.05 6.05 -10.42
C THR A 265 -15.62 5.91 -10.92
N MET A 266 -14.73 6.76 -10.39
CA MET A 266 -13.29 6.68 -10.61
C MET A 266 -12.60 6.80 -9.25
N VAL A 267 -11.65 5.92 -8.98
CA VAL A 267 -10.80 5.97 -7.79
C VAL A 267 -9.40 6.36 -8.23
N PHE A 268 -8.86 7.41 -7.62
CA PHE A 268 -7.50 7.89 -7.88
C PHE A 268 -6.68 7.76 -6.59
N GLY A 269 -5.64 6.94 -6.61
CA GLY A 269 -4.77 6.75 -5.46
C GLY A 269 -3.46 6.04 -5.78
N TYR A 270 -2.82 5.55 -4.72
CA TYR A 270 -1.49 4.95 -4.76
C TYR A 270 -1.56 3.44 -4.44
N PRO A 271 -1.95 2.59 -5.40
CA PRO A 271 -1.94 1.15 -5.18
C PRO A 271 -0.51 0.67 -4.90
N GLY A 272 -0.34 -0.19 -3.90
CA GLY A 272 0.97 -0.68 -3.47
C GLY A 272 1.65 -1.58 -4.50
N SER A 273 1.09 -2.77 -4.73
CA SER A 273 1.60 -3.73 -5.71
C SER A 273 0.49 -4.63 -6.24
N THR A 274 0.68 -5.13 -7.45
CA THR A 274 -0.17 -6.16 -8.07
C THR A 274 0.70 -7.19 -8.79
N ASN A 275 0.16 -8.40 -8.92
CA ASN A 275 0.86 -9.54 -9.52
C ASN A 275 0.05 -10.11 -10.69
N GLN A 276 -0.51 -9.26 -11.56
CA GLN A 276 -1.45 -9.72 -12.62
C GLN A 276 -0.77 -10.61 -13.69
N TYR A 277 0.51 -10.38 -13.96
CA TYR A 277 1.26 -11.07 -15.02
C TYR A 277 2.07 -12.29 -14.55
N VAL A 278 1.94 -12.70 -13.29
CA VAL A 278 2.67 -13.85 -12.75
C VAL A 278 2.19 -15.17 -13.36
N PRO A 279 3.06 -16.18 -13.55
CA PRO A 279 2.64 -17.46 -14.11
C PRO A 279 1.80 -18.28 -13.12
N SER A 280 1.12 -19.31 -13.62
CA SER A 280 0.32 -20.26 -12.84
C SER A 280 1.13 -20.89 -11.71
N TYR A 281 2.41 -21.16 -11.93
CA TYR A 281 3.35 -21.69 -10.93
C TYR A 281 3.50 -20.78 -9.70
N TYR A 282 3.50 -19.45 -9.87
CA TYR A 282 3.53 -18.51 -8.75
C TYR A 282 2.22 -18.56 -7.96
N ILE A 283 1.08 -18.57 -8.66
CA ILE A 283 -0.24 -18.59 -8.05
C ILE A 283 -0.41 -19.88 -7.24
N ASP A 284 0.01 -21.02 -7.80
CA ASP A 284 0.02 -22.31 -7.14
C ASP A 284 0.90 -22.31 -5.88
N MET A 285 2.15 -21.85 -5.99
CA MET A 285 3.07 -21.73 -4.86
C MET A 285 2.47 -20.87 -3.73
N MET A 286 1.91 -19.71 -4.06
CA MET A 286 1.31 -18.83 -3.05
C MET A 286 0.06 -19.46 -2.40
N LYS A 287 -0.86 -19.99 -3.22
CA LYS A 287 -2.13 -20.55 -2.76
C LYS A 287 -1.96 -21.84 -1.96
N ASN A 288 -1.17 -22.78 -2.49
CA ASN A 288 -1.12 -24.15 -1.99
C ASN A 288 0.06 -24.41 -1.04
N TYR A 289 1.08 -23.54 -1.01
CA TYR A 289 2.28 -23.76 -0.18
C TYR A 289 2.57 -22.65 0.83
N ILE A 290 2.63 -21.38 0.39
CA ILE A 290 3.07 -20.26 1.25
C ILE A 290 1.95 -19.75 2.16
N ASN A 291 0.83 -19.31 1.57
CA ASN A 291 -0.24 -18.65 2.32
C ASN A 291 -0.86 -19.54 3.41
N PRO A 292 -1.13 -20.85 3.21
CA PRO A 292 -1.68 -21.70 4.27
C PRO A 292 -0.81 -21.71 5.53
N LYS A 293 0.51 -21.92 5.37
CA LYS A 293 1.47 -21.95 6.48
C LYS A 293 1.57 -20.61 7.20
N ARG A 294 1.48 -19.50 6.46
CA ARG A 294 1.46 -18.14 7.02
C ARG A 294 0.16 -17.82 7.77
N ILE A 295 -0.98 -18.28 7.25
CA ILE A 295 -2.28 -18.08 7.88
C ILE A 295 -2.28 -18.70 9.27
N GLU A 296 -1.80 -19.93 9.41
CA GLU A 296 -1.74 -20.62 10.71
C GLU A 296 -0.91 -19.88 11.78
N ILE A 297 0.31 -19.43 11.45
CA ILE A 297 1.13 -18.67 12.41
C ILE A 297 0.50 -17.31 12.75
N GLN A 298 -0.14 -16.66 11.76
CA GLN A 298 -0.83 -15.39 11.98
C GLN A 298 -2.10 -15.56 12.83
N THR A 299 -2.84 -16.66 12.67
CA THR A 299 -4.00 -17.00 13.50
C THR A 299 -3.62 -17.04 14.97
N GLU A 300 -2.62 -17.84 15.35
CA GLU A 300 -2.22 -17.98 16.76
C GLU A 300 -1.69 -16.65 17.34
N LYS A 301 -0.96 -15.87 16.53
CA LYS A 301 -0.51 -14.52 16.95
C LYS A 301 -1.69 -13.59 17.21
N ILE A 302 -2.69 -13.59 16.34
CA ILE A 302 -3.90 -12.76 16.51
C ILE A 302 -4.64 -13.17 17.77
N GLU A 303 -4.79 -14.48 18.03
CA GLU A 303 -5.44 -15.01 19.24
C GLU A 303 -4.71 -14.60 20.51
N ILE A 304 -3.38 -14.71 20.55
CA ILE A 304 -2.55 -14.29 21.69
C ILE A 304 -2.70 -12.78 21.94
N MET A 305 -2.60 -11.97 20.88
CA MET A 305 -2.76 -10.51 21.00
C MET A 305 -4.17 -10.14 21.47
N GLU A 306 -5.20 -10.80 20.94
CA GLU A 306 -6.59 -10.57 21.31
C GLU A 306 -6.86 -10.92 22.77
N ALA A 307 -6.39 -12.08 23.23
CA ALA A 307 -6.48 -12.48 24.62
C ALA A 307 -5.79 -11.46 25.54
N ALA A 308 -4.59 -10.99 25.17
CA ALA A 308 -3.87 -9.98 25.93
C ALA A 308 -4.60 -8.62 25.96
N MET A 309 -5.12 -8.18 24.82
CA MET A 309 -5.88 -6.93 24.70
C MET A 309 -7.14 -6.92 25.57
N ASN A 310 -7.73 -8.08 25.86
CA ASN A 310 -8.90 -8.21 26.73
C ASN A 310 -8.58 -8.14 28.23
N THR A 311 -7.31 -8.10 28.62
CA THR A 311 -6.93 -8.11 30.06
C THR A 311 -6.84 -6.72 30.69
N TYR A 312 -6.35 -5.72 29.95
CA TYR A 312 -6.11 -4.39 30.51
C TYR A 312 -6.16 -3.30 29.43
N PRO A 313 -6.80 -2.12 29.68
CA PRO A 313 -6.97 -1.07 28.68
C PRO A 313 -5.66 -0.56 28.07
N LEU A 314 -4.56 -0.53 28.83
CA LEU A 314 -3.26 -0.13 28.29
C LEU A 314 -2.77 -1.15 27.25
N ILE A 315 -2.87 -2.45 27.53
CA ILE A 315 -2.45 -3.50 26.59
C ILE A 315 -3.32 -3.45 25.33
N ARG A 316 -4.63 -3.22 25.48
CA ARG A 316 -5.52 -2.96 24.35
C ARG A 316 -5.01 -1.82 23.48
N LEU A 317 -4.66 -0.67 24.05
CA LEU A 317 -4.10 0.47 23.30
C LEU A 317 -2.77 0.10 22.62
N GLN A 318 -1.86 -0.56 23.35
CA GLN A 318 -0.53 -0.93 22.87
C GLN A 318 -0.57 -1.90 21.67
N TYR A 319 -1.49 -2.86 21.67
CA TYR A 319 -1.55 -3.92 20.66
C TYR A 319 -2.61 -3.72 19.58
N SER A 320 -3.52 -2.76 19.73
CA SER A 320 -4.60 -2.49 18.77
C SER A 320 -4.10 -2.34 17.33
N ALA A 321 -3.10 -1.49 17.10
CA ALA A 321 -2.57 -1.23 15.77
C ALA A 321 -1.80 -2.44 15.21
N LYS A 322 -1.03 -3.14 16.06
CA LYS A 322 -0.25 -4.32 15.67
C LYS A 322 -1.16 -5.48 15.25
N LYS A 323 -2.15 -5.82 16.09
CA LYS A 323 -3.15 -6.85 15.77
C LYS A 323 -3.86 -6.53 14.48
N SER A 324 -4.33 -5.28 14.32
CA SER A 324 -5.07 -4.87 13.12
C SER A 324 -4.22 -4.99 11.84
N GLY A 325 -2.93 -4.68 11.89
CA GLY A 325 -2.03 -4.84 10.75
C GLY A 325 -1.87 -6.29 10.33
N ILE A 326 -1.69 -7.20 11.29
CA ILE A 326 -1.56 -8.64 11.04
C ILE A 326 -2.89 -9.22 10.55
N ALA A 327 -3.99 -8.92 11.24
CA ALA A 327 -5.33 -9.42 10.92
C ALA A 327 -5.79 -9.02 9.51
N ASN A 328 -5.44 -7.82 9.04
CA ASN A 328 -5.76 -7.41 7.68
C ASN A 328 -5.08 -8.28 6.61
N GLY A 329 -3.77 -8.54 6.76
CA GLY A 329 -3.02 -9.40 5.85
C GLY A 329 -3.45 -10.87 5.93
N TRP A 330 -3.73 -11.35 7.15
CA TRP A 330 -4.26 -12.68 7.42
C TRP A 330 -5.61 -12.92 6.72
N LYS A 331 -6.59 -12.03 6.93
CA LYS A 331 -7.93 -12.13 6.33
C LYS A 331 -7.86 -12.00 4.80
N LYS A 332 -7.00 -11.10 4.29
CA LYS A 332 -6.72 -10.99 2.85
C LYS A 332 -6.25 -12.32 2.27
N SER A 333 -5.30 -12.99 2.94
CA SER A 333 -4.70 -14.24 2.44
C SER A 333 -5.73 -15.38 2.41
N ILE A 334 -6.62 -15.46 3.41
CA ILE A 334 -7.76 -16.39 3.41
C ILE A 334 -8.69 -16.11 2.23
N GLY A 335 -9.07 -14.83 2.04
CA GLY A 335 -9.95 -14.43 0.94
C GLY A 335 -9.31 -14.65 -0.44
N GLU A 336 -8.00 -14.47 -0.58
CA GLU A 336 -7.25 -14.75 -1.80
C GLU A 336 -7.29 -16.24 -2.15
N ILE A 337 -7.02 -17.15 -1.19
CA ILE A 337 -7.12 -18.60 -1.42
C ILE A 337 -8.54 -18.98 -1.87
N GLN A 338 -9.57 -18.50 -1.16
CA GLN A 338 -10.97 -18.77 -1.49
C GLN A 338 -11.37 -18.24 -2.86
N GLY A 339 -10.94 -17.02 -3.19
CA GLY A 339 -11.19 -16.40 -4.49
C GLY A 339 -10.50 -17.13 -5.63
N LEU A 340 -9.23 -17.51 -5.45
CA LEU A 340 -8.47 -18.26 -6.45
C LEU A 340 -9.10 -19.62 -6.75
N GLU A 341 -9.58 -20.31 -5.71
CA GLU A 341 -10.32 -21.58 -5.82
C GLU A 341 -11.65 -21.39 -6.56
N ARG A 342 -12.52 -20.50 -6.06
CA ARG A 342 -13.86 -20.25 -6.63
C ARG A 342 -13.81 -19.86 -8.11
N MET A 343 -12.79 -19.10 -8.51
CA MET A 343 -12.64 -18.63 -9.88
C MET A 343 -11.89 -19.60 -10.80
N ASN A 344 -11.40 -20.73 -10.27
CA ASN A 344 -10.52 -21.69 -10.93
C ASN A 344 -9.31 -20.99 -11.60
N THR A 345 -8.66 -20.10 -10.85
CA THR A 345 -7.70 -19.13 -11.41
C THR A 345 -6.46 -19.81 -11.96
N ILE A 346 -5.95 -20.85 -11.30
CA ILE A 346 -4.75 -21.58 -11.75
C ILE A 346 -5.02 -22.22 -13.11
N ALA A 347 -6.14 -22.92 -13.28
CA ALA A 347 -6.49 -23.55 -14.55
C ALA A 347 -6.66 -22.52 -15.68
N LYS A 348 -7.36 -21.41 -15.42
CA LYS A 348 -7.49 -20.31 -16.39
C LYS A 348 -6.13 -19.73 -16.79
N LYS A 349 -5.19 -19.63 -15.84
CA LYS A 349 -3.83 -19.15 -16.12
C LYS A 349 -3.04 -20.16 -16.95
N GLN A 350 -3.17 -21.46 -16.67
CA GLN A 350 -2.60 -22.54 -17.48
C GLN A 350 -3.15 -22.56 -18.91
N GLU A 351 -4.46 -22.34 -19.09
CA GLU A 351 -5.06 -22.19 -20.42
C GLU A 351 -4.49 -20.98 -21.18
N TYR A 352 -4.31 -19.85 -20.50
CA TYR A 352 -3.64 -18.68 -21.08
C TYR A 352 -2.19 -18.99 -21.47
N GLU A 353 -1.45 -19.68 -20.60
CA GLU A 353 -0.06 -20.08 -20.85
C GLU A 353 0.06 -21.06 -22.01
N LYS A 354 -0.91 -21.96 -22.19
CA LYS A 354 -0.99 -22.82 -23.35
C LYS A 354 -1.18 -22.01 -24.63
N ARG A 355 -2.12 -21.07 -24.66
CA ARG A 355 -2.32 -20.17 -25.82
C ARG A 355 -1.09 -19.33 -26.11
N LEU A 356 -0.40 -18.85 -25.07
CA LEU A 356 0.86 -18.13 -25.19
C LEU A 356 1.95 -19.01 -25.79
N THR A 357 2.07 -20.26 -25.34
CA THR A 357 3.02 -21.24 -25.88
C THR A 357 2.75 -21.54 -27.35
N ASP A 358 1.49 -21.76 -27.70
CA ASP A 358 1.05 -22.00 -29.08
C ASP A 358 1.39 -20.77 -29.96
N TRP A 359 1.13 -19.56 -29.47
CA TRP A 359 1.49 -18.30 -30.13
C TRP A 359 3.01 -18.14 -30.29
N ILE A 360 3.81 -18.45 -29.27
CA ILE A 360 5.29 -18.41 -29.32
C ILE A 360 5.81 -19.38 -30.38
N ASN A 361 5.30 -20.61 -30.38
CA ASN A 361 5.78 -21.68 -31.26
C ASN A 361 5.38 -21.50 -32.73
N ALA A 362 4.38 -20.67 -33.01
CA ALA A 362 3.92 -20.37 -34.37
C ALA A 362 4.91 -19.51 -35.18
N ASP A 363 6.02 -19.05 -34.59
CA ASP A 363 7.05 -18.28 -35.30
C ASP A 363 8.44 -18.58 -34.74
N ALA A 364 9.41 -18.79 -35.64
CA ALA A 364 10.76 -19.19 -35.25
C ALA A 364 11.49 -18.12 -34.42
N ALA A 365 11.29 -16.83 -34.72
CA ALA A 365 11.93 -15.74 -34.00
C ALA A 365 11.36 -15.60 -32.57
N ARG A 366 10.04 -15.69 -32.40
CA ARG A 366 9.40 -15.73 -31.08
C ARG A 366 9.80 -16.96 -30.30
N LYS A 367 9.86 -18.14 -30.93
CA LYS A 367 10.31 -19.37 -30.28
C LYS A 367 11.74 -19.24 -29.78
N ALA A 368 12.65 -18.70 -30.58
CA ALA A 368 14.03 -18.43 -30.18
C ALA A 368 14.10 -17.46 -28.99
N LYS A 369 13.28 -16.38 -29.01
CA LYS A 369 13.30 -15.35 -27.97
C LYS A 369 12.62 -15.77 -26.66
N TYR A 370 11.51 -16.51 -26.72
CA TYR A 370 10.60 -16.71 -25.58
C TYR A 370 10.32 -18.17 -25.21
N GLY A 371 10.66 -19.14 -26.07
CA GLY A 371 10.27 -20.54 -25.91
C GLY A 371 10.79 -21.21 -24.64
N HIS A 372 11.83 -20.65 -24.02
CA HIS A 372 12.43 -21.15 -22.78
C HIS A 372 11.75 -20.61 -21.50
N LEU A 373 10.91 -19.58 -21.58
CA LEU A 373 10.45 -18.83 -20.40
C LEU A 373 9.54 -19.64 -19.47
N LEU A 374 8.48 -20.28 -19.98
CA LEU A 374 7.56 -21.05 -19.14
C LEU A 374 8.22 -22.28 -18.51
N PRO A 375 9.02 -23.10 -19.23
CA PRO A 375 9.80 -24.18 -18.61
C PRO A 375 10.79 -23.67 -17.55
N ALA A 376 11.42 -22.51 -17.78
CA ALA A 376 12.30 -21.90 -16.79
C ALA A 376 11.52 -21.46 -15.54
N TYR A 377 10.32 -20.88 -15.70
CA TYR A 377 9.47 -20.51 -14.57
C TYR A 377 9.02 -21.72 -13.75
N GLU A 378 8.63 -22.83 -14.37
CA GLU A 378 8.29 -24.06 -13.66
C GLU A 378 9.43 -24.53 -12.74
N LYS A 379 10.65 -24.59 -13.29
CA LYS A 379 11.85 -24.95 -12.54
C LYS A 379 12.18 -23.93 -11.45
N LEU A 380 12.12 -22.64 -11.74
CA LEU A 380 12.46 -21.60 -10.77
C LEU A 380 11.47 -21.54 -9.62
N TYR A 381 10.16 -21.57 -9.88
CA TYR A 381 9.15 -21.50 -8.81
C TYR A 381 9.12 -22.76 -7.96
N SER A 382 9.35 -23.95 -8.54
CA SER A 382 9.46 -25.18 -7.76
C SER A 382 10.64 -25.17 -6.79
N GLN A 383 11.75 -24.51 -7.14
CA GLN A 383 12.90 -24.32 -6.25
C GLN A 383 12.71 -23.15 -5.28
N MET A 384 12.13 -22.04 -5.75
CA MET A 384 12.00 -20.80 -4.98
C MET A 384 11.02 -20.93 -3.82
N LYS A 385 10.05 -21.85 -3.89
CA LYS A 385 9.03 -22.02 -2.85
C LYS A 385 9.62 -22.24 -1.45
N ASP A 386 10.72 -22.97 -1.32
CA ASP A 386 11.32 -23.27 -0.02
C ASP A 386 12.05 -22.05 0.54
N TYR A 387 12.83 -21.35 -0.28
CA TYR A 387 13.46 -20.09 0.10
C TYR A 387 12.44 -19.01 0.45
N LEU A 388 11.35 -18.93 -0.31
CA LEU A 388 10.27 -17.98 -0.05
C LEU A 388 9.53 -18.33 1.24
N LEU A 389 9.34 -19.62 1.54
CA LEU A 389 8.74 -20.07 2.79
C LEU A 389 9.62 -19.70 3.97
N VAL A 390 10.92 -20.01 3.91
CA VAL A 390 11.89 -19.63 4.95
C VAL A 390 11.83 -18.13 5.17
N ASN A 391 12.00 -17.32 4.13
CA ASN A 391 11.96 -15.87 4.25
C ASN A 391 10.65 -15.35 4.85
N SER A 392 9.51 -15.93 4.44
CA SER A 392 8.19 -15.53 4.96
C SER A 392 8.05 -15.88 6.45
N LEU A 393 8.41 -17.10 6.84
CA LEU A 393 8.32 -17.56 8.23
C LEU A 393 9.34 -16.84 9.11
N THR A 394 10.55 -16.56 8.63
CA THR A 394 11.55 -15.78 9.38
C THR A 394 11.03 -14.37 9.62
N SER A 395 10.36 -13.78 8.62
CA SER A 395 9.74 -12.46 8.79
C SER A 395 8.55 -12.48 9.76
N ASP A 396 7.71 -13.51 9.70
CA ASP A 396 6.56 -13.68 10.60
C ASP A 396 6.99 -14.09 12.03
N ALA A 397 8.21 -14.61 12.22
CA ALA A 397 8.75 -15.05 13.51
C ALA A 397 9.72 -14.04 14.17
N PHE A 398 10.58 -13.35 13.42
CA PHE A 398 11.69 -12.58 14.00
C PHE A 398 11.74 -11.10 13.60
N PHE A 399 11.03 -10.69 12.54
CA PHE A 399 11.18 -9.33 11.98
C PHE A 399 9.95 -8.46 12.25
N SER A 400 9.48 -7.72 11.25
CA SER A 400 8.50 -6.64 11.39
C SER A 400 7.15 -7.07 11.96
N SER A 401 6.86 -8.37 12.03
CA SER A 401 5.69 -8.89 12.71
C SER A 401 5.99 -10.00 13.73
N GLY A 402 7.26 -10.32 13.96
CA GLY A 402 7.71 -11.43 14.81
C GLY A 402 7.67 -11.16 16.30
N ALA A 403 8.44 -11.94 17.06
CA ALA A 403 8.74 -11.67 18.46
C ALA A 403 9.41 -10.29 18.58
N GLU A 404 8.76 -9.41 19.34
CA GLU A 404 9.01 -7.98 19.33
C GLU A 404 10.39 -7.63 19.89
N ALA A 405 10.77 -8.26 21.00
CA ALA A 405 12.09 -8.05 21.60
C ALA A 405 13.22 -8.47 20.66
N VAL A 406 13.03 -9.55 19.89
CA VAL A 406 14.04 -10.02 18.91
C VAL A 406 14.16 -9.03 17.76
N GLY A 407 13.02 -8.58 17.22
CA GLY A 407 13.00 -7.55 16.18
C GLY A 407 13.65 -6.24 16.62
N PHE A 408 13.39 -5.82 17.87
CA PHE A 408 14.01 -4.62 18.45
C PHE A 408 15.51 -4.78 18.67
N ALA A 409 15.97 -5.94 19.15
CA ALA A 409 17.40 -6.23 19.33
C ALA A 409 18.18 -6.14 18.01
N ARG A 410 17.57 -6.51 16.88
CA ARG A 410 18.20 -6.39 15.56
C ARG A 410 18.61 -4.96 15.22
N ASN A 411 17.86 -3.95 15.69
CA ASN A 411 18.20 -2.54 15.45
C ASN A 411 19.53 -2.15 16.09
N MET A 412 20.00 -2.91 17.09
CA MET A 412 21.27 -2.69 17.77
C MET A 412 22.47 -3.28 17.00
N MET A 413 22.25 -4.10 15.97
CA MET A 413 23.34 -4.75 15.21
C MET A 413 24.23 -3.75 14.47
N SER A 414 23.67 -2.63 13.98
CA SER A 414 24.47 -1.59 13.33
C SER A 414 25.47 -0.96 14.32
N LEU A 415 25.02 -0.71 15.54
CA LEU A 415 25.87 -0.19 16.61
C LEU A 415 26.92 -1.22 17.03
N ALA A 416 26.55 -2.50 17.19
CA ALA A 416 27.49 -3.57 17.50
C ALA A 416 28.60 -3.66 16.44
N GLY A 417 28.25 -3.64 15.15
CA GLY A 417 29.22 -3.69 14.05
C GLY A 417 30.15 -2.47 13.97
N LEU A 418 29.74 -1.30 14.50
CA LEU A 418 30.63 -0.13 14.62
C LEU A 418 31.64 -0.25 15.76
N TYR A 419 31.36 -1.06 16.78
CA TYR A 419 32.33 -1.34 17.84
C TYR A 419 33.30 -2.47 17.45
N GLU A 420 32.91 -3.34 16.53
CA GLU A 420 33.76 -4.41 15.97
C GLU A 420 34.77 -3.88 14.92
N LYS A 421 34.41 -2.80 14.22
CA LYS A 421 35.29 -2.06 13.29
C LYS A 421 35.84 -0.84 14.03
N GLU A 422 36.98 -0.30 13.61
CA GLU A 422 37.61 0.84 14.28
C GLU A 422 36.57 1.95 14.61
N PRO A 423 36.39 2.31 15.90
CA PRO A 423 35.18 2.98 16.35
C PRO A 423 35.16 4.46 15.96
N ASP A 424 34.34 4.80 14.96
CA ASP A 424 33.96 6.18 14.65
C ASP A 424 33.01 6.70 15.75
N GLN A 425 33.56 7.46 16.70
CA GLN A 425 32.82 8.02 17.84
C GLN A 425 31.69 8.97 17.41
N ALA A 426 31.86 9.70 16.31
CA ALA A 426 30.82 10.60 15.81
C ALA A 426 29.63 9.78 15.29
N ARG A 427 29.90 8.74 14.50
CA ARG A 427 28.85 7.85 13.99
C ARG A 427 28.16 7.07 15.11
N ILE A 428 28.91 6.58 16.08
CA ILE A 428 28.38 5.90 17.28
C ILE A 428 27.42 6.81 18.03
N SER A 429 27.78 8.08 18.26
CA SER A 429 26.95 9.04 18.97
C SER A 429 25.61 9.26 18.27
N VAL A 430 25.62 9.46 16.95
CA VAL A 430 24.40 9.63 16.14
C VAL A 430 23.48 8.41 16.25
N ILE A 431 24.02 7.20 16.04
CA ILE A 431 23.23 5.97 16.11
C ILE A 431 22.67 5.75 17.51
N LYS A 432 23.43 6.05 18.58
CA LYS A 432 22.90 5.97 19.96
C LYS A 432 21.71 6.89 20.18
N THR A 433 21.77 8.13 19.71
CA THR A 433 20.65 9.08 19.81
C THR A 433 19.42 8.56 19.09
N GLU A 434 19.59 8.03 17.86
CA GLU A 434 18.49 7.42 17.08
C GLU A 434 17.88 6.20 17.79
N LEU A 435 18.72 5.33 18.36
CA LEU A 435 18.27 4.14 19.07
C LEU A 435 17.51 4.47 20.36
N VAL A 436 17.97 5.47 21.13
CA VAL A 436 17.25 5.92 22.34
C VAL A 436 15.88 6.51 21.96
N ALA A 437 15.81 7.31 20.89
CA ALA A 437 14.54 7.83 20.38
C ALA A 437 13.61 6.70 19.92
N SER A 438 14.13 5.68 19.22
CA SER A 438 13.37 4.51 18.80
C SER A 438 12.90 3.66 19.99
N ALA A 439 13.72 3.54 21.04
CA ALA A 439 13.39 2.75 22.23
C ALA A 439 12.14 3.30 22.95
N ALA A 440 12.02 4.63 23.06
CA ALA A 440 10.85 5.25 23.66
C ALA A 440 9.55 4.87 22.92
N GLY A 441 9.58 4.87 21.58
CA GLY A 441 8.45 4.45 20.75
C GLY A 441 8.13 2.96 20.87
N PHE A 442 9.16 2.11 20.93
CA PHE A 442 9.01 0.67 21.14
C PHE A 442 8.36 0.35 22.49
N PHE A 443 8.96 0.81 23.59
CA PHE A 443 8.51 0.48 24.93
C PHE A 443 7.13 1.07 25.27
N LYS A 444 6.73 2.19 24.65
CA LYS A 444 5.36 2.71 24.75
C LYS A 444 4.33 1.66 24.38
N ASN A 445 4.61 0.83 23.37
CA ASN A 445 3.70 -0.16 22.83
C ASN A 445 4.05 -1.60 23.22
N TYR A 446 5.02 -1.83 24.10
CA TYR A 446 5.53 -3.16 24.42
C TYR A 446 4.88 -3.73 25.69
N ASN A 447 4.57 -5.03 25.65
CA ASN A 447 4.17 -5.80 26.83
C ASN A 447 4.96 -7.12 26.85
N ALA A 448 5.86 -7.27 27.82
CA ALA A 448 6.80 -8.39 27.88
C ALA A 448 6.11 -9.75 28.03
N GLU A 449 5.00 -9.83 28.78
CA GLU A 449 4.29 -11.09 28.99
C GLU A 449 3.60 -11.57 27.71
N THR A 450 3.00 -10.64 26.97
CA THR A 450 2.41 -10.91 25.66
C THR A 450 3.49 -11.34 24.66
N ASP A 451 4.64 -10.63 24.63
CA ASP A 451 5.74 -10.96 23.72
C ASP A 451 6.37 -12.33 24.00
N LYS A 452 6.47 -12.76 25.26
CA LYS A 452 6.91 -14.12 25.60
C LYS A 452 6.00 -15.19 25.00
N LYS A 453 4.67 -14.99 25.07
CA LYS A 453 3.69 -15.91 24.49
C LYS A 453 3.80 -15.93 22.96
N LEU A 454 3.94 -14.75 22.35
CA LEU A 454 4.19 -14.62 20.91
C LEU A 454 5.47 -15.35 20.50
N PHE A 455 6.56 -15.16 21.23
CA PHE A 455 7.84 -15.83 20.99
C PHE A 455 7.71 -17.36 21.00
N VAL A 456 7.08 -17.93 22.03
CA VAL A 456 6.87 -19.38 22.11
C VAL A 456 6.07 -19.89 20.91
N ALA A 457 4.97 -19.21 20.57
CA ALA A 457 4.13 -19.60 19.43
C ALA A 457 4.90 -19.54 18.10
N VAL A 458 5.57 -18.41 17.80
CA VAL A 458 6.28 -18.29 16.51
C VAL A 458 7.45 -19.25 16.40
N MET A 459 8.17 -19.53 17.50
CA MET A 459 9.28 -20.49 17.50
C MET A 459 8.80 -21.92 17.26
N LYS A 460 7.65 -22.31 17.85
CA LYS A 460 7.02 -23.60 17.59
C LYS A 460 6.68 -23.74 16.10
N HIS A 461 5.95 -22.78 15.54
CA HIS A 461 5.60 -22.79 14.10
C HIS A 461 6.84 -22.79 13.21
N TYR A 462 7.88 -22.04 13.57
CA TYR A 462 9.11 -21.96 12.80
C TYR A 462 9.84 -23.30 12.75
N GLY A 463 9.92 -24.01 13.87
CA GLY A 463 10.52 -25.36 13.95
C GLY A 463 9.70 -26.42 13.22
N GLU A 464 8.38 -26.46 13.44
CA GLU A 464 7.49 -27.50 12.88
C GLU A 464 7.30 -27.38 11.36
N LYS A 465 7.36 -26.17 10.80
CA LYS A 465 7.04 -25.92 9.37
C LYS A 465 8.25 -25.89 8.44
N LEU A 466 9.45 -25.78 9.01
CA LEU A 466 10.72 -25.80 8.27
C LEU A 466 11.48 -27.14 8.43
N ALA A 467 11.09 -27.98 9.39
CA ALA A 467 11.47 -29.38 9.42
C ALA A 467 10.73 -30.15 8.32
#